data_AF-A0A3P3VVV8-F1
#
_entry.id   AF-A0A3P3VVV8-F1
#
_cell.length_a   1.000
_cell.length_b   1.000
_cell.length_c   1.000
_cell.angle_alpha   90.00
_cell.angle_beta   90.00
_cell.angle_gamma   90.00
#
_symmetry.space_group_name_H-M   'P 1'
#
loop_
_entity.id
_entity.type
_entity.pdbx_description
1 polymer ?
#
loop_
_entity_poly.entity_id
_entity_poly.type
_entity_poly.pdbx_seq_one_letter_code
_entity_poly.pdbx_strand_id
1 'polypeptide(L)'
;MLSCKAIGDLFGIDGKKFQRQYKNKTSDFKAWDQLGHSKDWLLYPKNITEKLSIDEVCLSKGELYTIVTSKAGKGRENTIIAIVKGTKSETVIEHLSKLSK
;
A
#
# COMPACT_ATOMS: atom_id res chain seq x y z
N MET A 1 -3.31 13.67 -4.49
CA MET A 1 -3.15 13.64 -3.02
C MET A 1 -2.26 14.81 -2.62
N LEU A 2 -2.70 15.69 -1.71
CA LEU A 2 -1.88 16.79 -1.20
C LEU A 2 -0.97 16.26 -0.09
N SER A 3 0.30 16.68 -0.08
CA SER A 3 1.23 16.30 0.99
C SER A 3 0.88 17.03 2.30
N CYS A 4 1.28 16.47 3.45
CA CYS A 4 1.16 17.16 4.74
C CYS A 4 1.86 18.53 4.73
N LYS A 5 2.91 18.69 3.92
CA LYS A 5 3.57 19.98 3.69
C LYS A 5 2.65 20.95 2.94
N ALA A 6 2.06 20.53 1.82
CA ALA A 6 1.16 21.37 1.04
C ALA A 6 -0.09 21.79 1.83
N ILE A 7 -0.64 20.89 2.66
CA ILE A 7 -1.72 21.21 3.61
C ILE A 7 -1.22 22.22 4.65
N GLY A 8 0.00 22.02 5.15
CA GLY A 8 0.70 22.97 6.01
C GLY A 8 0.72 24.38 5.45
N ASP A 9 1.22 24.51 4.22
CA ASP A 9 1.37 25.78 3.52
C ASP A 9 0.00 26.43 3.24
N LEU A 10 -1.03 25.64 2.89
CA LEU A 10 -2.38 26.14 2.57
C LEU A 10 -3.12 26.69 3.80
N PHE A 11 -2.94 26.08 4.96
CA PHE A 11 -3.68 26.40 6.19
C PHE A 11 -2.83 27.14 7.24
N GLY A 12 -1.60 27.52 6.92
CA GLY A 12 -0.70 28.21 7.85
C GLY A 12 -0.26 27.34 9.04
N ILE A 13 -0.28 26.01 8.89
CA ILE A 13 0.14 25.06 9.93
C ILE A 13 1.51 24.45 9.61
N ASP A 14 2.27 24.09 10.64
CA ASP A 14 3.55 23.42 10.44
C ASP A 14 3.34 22.00 9.89
N GLY A 15 3.62 21.81 8.60
CA GLY A 15 3.45 20.53 7.91
C GLY A 15 4.26 19.36 8.51
N LYS A 16 5.43 19.64 9.12
CA LYS A 16 6.23 18.59 9.80
C LYS A 16 5.54 18.15 11.09
N LYS A 17 5.03 19.11 11.89
CA LYS A 17 4.24 18.79 13.09
C LYS A 17 2.99 18.02 12.72
N PHE A 18 2.28 18.45 11.67
CA PHE A 18 1.07 17.79 11.19
C PHE A 18 1.35 16.35 10.74
N GLN A 19 2.38 16.12 9.92
CA GLN A 19 2.78 14.77 9.50
C GLN A 19 3.11 13.86 10.69
N ARG A 20 3.85 14.38 11.68
CA ARG A 20 4.19 13.64 12.90
C ARG A 20 2.93 13.28 13.70
N GLN A 21 1.99 14.21 13.84
CA GLN A 21 0.74 13.97 14.54
C GLN A 21 -0.11 12.94 13.79
N TYR A 22 -0.23 13.08 12.47
CA TYR A 22 -0.95 12.13 11.63
C TYR A 22 -0.47 10.70 11.86
N LYS A 23 0.83 10.45 11.66
CA LYS A 23 1.44 9.12 11.84
C LYS A 23 1.31 8.56 13.25
N ASN A 24 1.44 9.40 14.28
CA ASN A 24 1.57 8.92 15.66
C ASN A 24 0.28 8.92 16.46
N LYS A 25 -0.76 9.63 16.00
CA LYS A 25 -1.96 9.91 16.81
C LYS A 25 -3.28 9.70 16.07
N THR A 26 -3.38 9.93 14.76
CA THR A 26 -4.70 9.98 14.08
C THR A 26 -4.86 8.99 12.92
N SER A 27 -3.78 8.40 12.40
CA SER A 27 -3.84 7.54 11.22
C SER A 27 -3.84 6.05 11.52
N ASP A 28 -3.94 5.66 12.80
CA ASP A 28 -3.85 4.27 13.28
C ASP A 28 -2.62 3.48 12.82
N PHE A 29 -1.58 4.17 12.32
CA PHE A 29 -0.40 3.54 11.74
C PHE A 29 0.29 2.58 12.70
N LYS A 30 0.28 2.88 14.01
CA LYS A 30 0.87 2.02 15.05
C LYS A 30 0.02 0.81 15.40
N ALA A 31 -1.30 0.90 15.20
CA ALA A 31 -2.25 -0.19 15.44
C ALA A 31 -2.54 -0.99 14.16
N TRP A 32 -1.89 -0.65 13.05
CA TRP A 32 -2.07 -1.32 11.78
C TRP A 32 -1.65 -2.80 11.90
N ASP A 33 -2.60 -3.69 11.66
CA ASP A 33 -2.45 -5.14 11.75
C ASP A 33 -1.34 -5.70 10.87
N GLN A 34 -1.05 -5.04 9.74
CA GLN A 34 -0.01 -5.45 8.81
C GLN A 34 1.36 -4.81 9.08
N LEU A 35 1.51 -3.97 10.11
CA LEU A 35 2.73 -3.21 10.35
C LEU A 35 3.98 -4.11 10.46
N GLY A 36 3.86 -5.27 11.11
CA GLY A 36 4.97 -6.19 11.36
C GLY A 36 5.62 -6.77 10.10
N HIS A 37 4.81 -7.06 9.08
CA HIS A 37 5.25 -7.65 7.80
C HIS A 37 5.13 -6.70 6.61
N SER A 38 4.76 -5.44 6.86
CA SER A 38 4.50 -4.40 5.84
C SER A 38 5.67 -4.12 4.89
N LYS A 39 6.89 -4.50 5.27
CA LYS A 39 8.09 -4.39 4.43
C LYS A 39 8.18 -5.46 3.36
N ASP A 40 7.53 -6.60 3.58
CA ASP A 40 7.64 -7.79 2.74
C ASP A 40 6.37 -7.98 1.91
N TRP A 41 5.19 -7.76 2.50
CA TRP A 41 3.94 -7.86 1.78
C TRP A 41 2.81 -7.04 2.42
N LEU A 42 1.83 -6.67 1.61
CA LEU A 42 0.57 -6.03 2.01
C LEU A 42 -0.58 -6.70 1.26
N LEU A 43 -1.65 -7.05 1.96
CA LEU A 43 -2.81 -7.72 1.37
C LEU A 43 -4.10 -6.97 1.73
N TYR A 44 -4.98 -6.82 0.75
CA TYR A 44 -6.29 -6.19 0.86
C TYR A 44 -7.36 -7.07 0.19
N PRO A 45 -7.76 -8.19 0.81
CA PRO A 45 -8.72 -9.13 0.22
C PRO A 45 -10.06 -8.49 -0.17
N LYS A 46 -10.48 -7.46 0.56
CA LYS A 46 -11.72 -6.71 0.31
C LYS A 46 -11.75 -6.01 -1.06
N ASN A 47 -10.58 -5.83 -1.69
CA ASN A 47 -10.43 -5.15 -2.98
C ASN A 47 -10.48 -6.10 -4.18
N ILE A 48 -10.67 -7.41 -3.94
CA ILE A 48 -10.76 -8.41 -5.00
C ILE A 48 -12.05 -8.19 -5.81
N THR A 49 -11.92 -8.24 -7.13
CA THR A 49 -13.03 -8.09 -8.09
C THR A 49 -12.84 -9.06 -9.25
N GLU A 50 -13.83 -9.15 -10.13
CA GLU A 50 -13.81 -10.03 -11.31
C GLU A 50 -12.66 -9.76 -12.29
N LYS A 51 -12.10 -8.55 -12.31
CA LYS A 51 -11.05 -8.14 -13.26
C LYS A 51 -9.78 -7.78 -12.52
N LEU A 52 -8.75 -8.61 -12.67
CA LEU A 52 -7.47 -8.47 -11.99
C LEU A 52 -6.32 -8.15 -12.97
N SER A 53 -5.29 -7.48 -12.47
CA SER A 53 -3.98 -7.32 -13.11
C SER A 53 -2.88 -7.66 -12.13
N ILE A 54 -1.77 -8.16 -12.66
CA ILE A 54 -0.52 -8.39 -11.95
C ILE A 54 0.55 -7.61 -12.71
N ASP A 55 1.32 -6.81 -11.99
CA ASP A 55 2.38 -5.98 -12.55
C ASP A 55 3.65 -6.12 -11.71
N GLU A 56 4.81 -6.05 -12.36
CA GLU A 56 6.12 -5.97 -11.71
C GLU A 56 6.60 -4.51 -11.73
N VAL A 57 6.99 -3.98 -10.56
CA VAL A 57 7.39 -2.58 -10.40
C VAL A 57 8.73 -2.48 -9.69
N CYS A 58 9.64 -1.70 -10.26
CA CYS A 58 10.92 -1.33 -9.64
C CYS A 58 10.80 0.09 -9.06
N LEU A 59 10.79 0.22 -7.73
CA LEU A 59 10.61 1.51 -7.05
C LEU A 59 11.93 2.26 -6.83
N SER A 60 13.02 1.53 -6.58
CA SER A 60 14.36 2.07 -6.35
C SER A 60 15.42 1.01 -6.67
N LYS A 61 16.72 1.38 -6.73
CA LYS A 61 17.88 0.57 -7.16
C LYS A 61 17.86 -0.91 -6.68
N GLY A 62 17.11 -1.78 -7.36
CA GLY A 62 17.00 -3.22 -7.06
C GLY A 62 15.82 -3.65 -6.20
N GLU A 63 14.96 -2.72 -5.74
CA GLU A 63 13.73 -3.05 -5.02
C GLU A 63 12.60 -3.33 -6.02
N LEU A 64 12.46 -4.61 -6.36
CA LEU A 64 11.36 -5.12 -7.17
C LEU A 64 10.17 -5.49 -6.30
N TYR A 65 8.97 -5.25 -6.81
CA TYR A 65 7.71 -5.62 -6.19
C TYR A 65 6.78 -6.19 -7.24
N THR A 66 5.97 -7.18 -6.84
CA THR A 66 4.80 -7.61 -7.58
C THR A 66 3.56 -6.97 -6.96
N ILE A 67 2.76 -6.28 -7.78
CA ILE A 67 1.53 -5.62 -7.36
C ILE A 67 0.35 -6.30 -8.05
N VAL A 68 -0.68 -6.64 -7.27
CA VAL A 68 -1.96 -7.14 -7.78
C VAL A 68 -3.00 -6.04 -7.63
N THR A 69 -3.70 -5.74 -8.71
CA THR A 69 -4.71 -4.67 -8.76
C THR A 69 -6.03 -5.14 -9.33
N SER A 70 -7.13 -4.52 -8.89
CA SER A 70 -8.44 -4.59 -9.51
C SER A 70 -8.57 -3.58 -10.64
N LYS A 71 -8.87 -4.04 -11.85
CA LYS A 71 -9.18 -3.14 -12.98
C LYS A 71 -10.57 -2.51 -12.86
N ALA A 72 -11.45 -3.07 -12.02
CA ALA A 72 -12.76 -2.47 -11.76
C ALA A 72 -12.65 -1.14 -11.01
N GLY A 73 -11.65 -1.00 -10.13
CA GLY A 73 -11.37 0.24 -9.39
C GLY A 73 -10.84 1.40 -10.27
N LYS A 74 -10.41 1.13 -11.51
CA LYS A 74 -9.90 2.13 -12.46
C LYS A 74 -8.84 3.08 -11.86
N GLY A 75 -7.97 2.55 -11.01
CA GLY A 75 -6.89 3.32 -10.36
C GLY A 75 -7.36 4.23 -9.22
N ARG A 76 -8.59 4.07 -8.74
CA ARG A 76 -9.15 4.82 -7.61
C ARG A 76 -9.04 3.99 -6.31
N GLU A 77 -9.79 4.39 -5.29
CA GLU A 77 -9.90 3.65 -4.04
C GLU A 77 -10.28 2.18 -4.29
N ASN A 78 -9.82 1.30 -3.39
CA ASN A 78 -10.04 -0.15 -3.45
C ASN A 78 -9.47 -0.84 -4.69
N THR A 79 -8.45 -0.26 -5.34
CA THR A 79 -7.78 -0.88 -6.49
C THR A 79 -6.67 -1.86 -6.10
N ILE A 80 -5.89 -1.57 -5.06
CA ILE A 80 -4.73 -2.41 -4.70
C ILE A 80 -5.20 -3.63 -3.91
N ILE A 81 -4.88 -4.83 -4.37
CA ILE A 81 -5.22 -6.10 -3.72
C ILE A 81 -4.01 -6.67 -2.97
N ALA A 82 -2.84 -6.63 -3.59
CA ALA A 82 -1.61 -7.10 -2.97
C ALA A 82 -0.41 -6.28 -3.43
N ILE A 83 0.55 -6.11 -2.52
CA ILE A 83 1.90 -5.65 -2.83
C ILE A 83 2.83 -6.66 -2.19
N VAL A 84 3.70 -7.30 -2.97
CA VAL A 84 4.65 -8.31 -2.49
C VAL A 84 6.04 -7.89 -2.91
N LYS A 85 7.00 -7.95 -1.99
CA LYS A 85 8.40 -7.66 -2.28
C LYS A 85 9.03 -8.81 -3.05
N GLY A 86 9.70 -8.48 -4.15
CA GLY A 86 10.29 -9.41 -5.09
C GLY A 86 9.32 -9.82 -6.20
N THR A 87 9.86 -10.53 -7.19
CA THR A 87 9.14 -11.01 -8.38
C THR A 87 9.28 -12.51 -8.58
N LYS A 88 9.89 -13.21 -7.61
CA LYS A 88 10.01 -14.67 -7.66
C LYS A 88 8.63 -15.30 -7.47
N SER A 89 8.22 -16.11 -8.45
CA SER A 89 6.89 -16.72 -8.48
C SER A 89 6.56 -17.50 -7.21
N GLU A 90 7.52 -18.24 -6.65
CA GLU A 90 7.30 -19.04 -5.44
C GLU A 90 6.89 -18.16 -4.25
N THR A 91 7.62 -17.07 -4.04
CA THR A 91 7.35 -16.10 -2.97
C THR A 91 6.03 -15.36 -3.20
N VAL A 92 5.76 -14.95 -4.44
CA VAL A 92 4.52 -14.26 -4.79
C VAL A 92 3.32 -15.16 -4.55
N ILE A 93 3.37 -16.41 -5.02
CA ILE A 93 2.29 -17.40 -4.82
C ILE A 93 2.06 -17.64 -3.33
N GLU A 94 3.13 -17.86 -2.54
CA GLU A 94 3.04 -18.07 -1.08
C GLU A 94 2.23 -16.96 -0.39
N HIS A 95 2.51 -15.70 -0.74
CA HIS A 95 1.81 -14.56 -0.16
C HIS A 95 0.38 -14.41 -0.69
N LEU A 96 0.16 -14.59 -2.00
CA LEU A 96 -1.17 -14.49 -2.60
C LEU A 96 -2.11 -15.60 -2.13
N SER A 97 -1.62 -16.79 -1.81
CA SER A 97 -2.44 -17.87 -1.22
C SER A 97 -3.08 -17.47 0.12
N LYS A 98 -2.54 -16.47 0.83
CA LYS A 98 -3.12 -15.94 2.08
C LYS A 98 -4.40 -15.13 1.86
N LEU A 99 -4.70 -14.72 0.61
CA LEU A 99 -5.95 -14.05 0.23
C LEU A 99 -7.15 -15.01 0.22
N SER A 100 -6.89 -16.31 0.08
CA SER A 100 -7.88 -17.38 0.06
C SER A 100 -8.20 -17.82 1.49
N LYS A 101 -9.06 -17.09 2.19
CA LYS A 101 -9.74 -17.52 3.41
C LYS A 101 -11.18 -17.06 3.42
#